data_AF-A0A7S2VG32-F1
#
_entry.id   AF-A0A7S2VG32-F1
#
_cell.length_a   1.000
_cell.length_b   1.000
_cell.length_c   1.000
_cell.angle_alpha   90.00
_cell.angle_beta   90.00
_cell.angle_gamma   90.00
#
_symmetry.space_group_name_H-M   'P 1'
#
loop_
_entity.id
_entity.type
_entity.pdbx_description
1 polymer ?
#
loop_
_entity_poly.entity_id
_entity_poly.type
_entity_poly.pdbx_seq_one_letter_code
_entity_poly.pdbx_strand_id
1 'polypeptide(L)'
;AEAMLRHRSAMLGEDALDDRLTLIQATTTTAGATRSGGRGSVMPKPAAELISDDSWLPPDLLQETPPCLRRNERTRNLWFSRKKVADFIDGVLQTRSRQGASACSTPFAQHMLRGLKEEMGEGCTHEATEFGANVYAAVKRYSSEPDFLAYFLLLQGKLPDTAVRDSKAMCPELLRIFTSHFGSGDDGLNNITKQKFYHGLREFLQNKDEKMWKELVTYFPAGGPDVLVNFEWLLLDDLYVLSPVVFALRLQHLEEVLTLVERLEQVVHAAADARRKVKYEDIKAAFADDNELSFLHEEDYAKAFETSVAELTPGSEQDAGRFIDLVRAGDILRGLFFPILPSDD
;
A
#
# COMPACT_ATOMS: atom_id res chain seq x y z
N ALA A 1 -14.30 -3.84 1.88
CA ALA A 1 -15.10 -2.80 1.16
C ALA A 1 -15.71 -1.67 2.01
N GLU A 2 -16.48 -1.94 3.08
CA GLU A 2 -17.19 -0.90 3.86
C GLU A 2 -16.25 0.06 4.62
N ALA A 3 -15.09 -0.42 5.07
CA ALA A 3 -14.03 0.42 5.64
C ALA A 3 -13.42 1.38 4.62
N MET A 4 -13.29 0.97 3.35
CA MET A 4 -12.84 1.84 2.26
C MET A 4 -13.91 2.85 1.86
N LEU A 5 -15.20 2.48 1.86
CA LEU A 5 -16.30 3.43 1.65
C LEU A 5 -16.40 4.46 2.78
N ARG A 6 -16.23 4.05 4.05
CA ARG A 6 -16.15 4.96 5.19
C ARG A 6 -14.92 5.87 5.13
N HIS A 7 -13.78 5.37 4.67
CA HIS A 7 -12.57 6.17 4.47
C HIS A 7 -12.70 7.12 3.26
N ARG A 8 -13.33 6.69 2.15
CA ARG A 8 -13.64 7.49 0.96
C ARG A 8 -14.66 8.60 1.28
N SER A 9 -15.69 8.31 2.08
CA SER A 9 -16.63 9.32 2.59
C SER A 9 -15.98 10.29 3.59
N ALA A 10 -15.02 9.84 4.41
CA ALA A 10 -14.29 10.73 5.32
C ALA A 10 -13.25 11.62 4.61
N MET A 11 -12.66 11.14 3.51
CA MET A 11 -11.70 11.89 2.68
C MET A 11 -12.37 12.99 1.83
N LEU A 12 -13.64 12.81 1.45
CA LEU A 12 -14.40 13.75 0.63
C LEU A 12 -15.16 14.81 1.45
N GLY A 13 -14.78 15.00 2.73
CA GLY A 13 -15.47 15.90 3.67
C GLY A 13 -15.88 17.23 3.04
N GLU A 14 -17.19 17.45 2.92
CA GLU A 14 -17.79 18.65 2.31
C GLU A 14 -17.43 19.95 3.07
N ASP A 15 -16.91 19.86 4.30
CA ASP A 15 -16.56 21.02 5.13
C ASP A 15 -15.07 21.44 5.06
N ALA A 16 -14.17 20.63 4.47
CA ALA A 16 -12.73 20.94 4.47
C ALA A 16 -12.27 21.81 3.27
N LEU A 17 -13.17 22.06 2.31
CA LEU A 17 -12.89 22.87 1.12
C LEU A 17 -13.12 24.37 1.36
N ASP A 18 -14.03 24.75 2.27
CA ASP A 18 -14.37 26.16 2.53
C ASP A 18 -13.28 26.92 3.33
N ASP A 19 -12.60 26.24 4.26
CA ASP A 19 -11.53 26.85 5.07
C ASP A 19 -10.21 27.06 4.29
N ARG A 20 -10.01 26.33 3.18
CA ARG A 20 -8.82 26.51 2.32
C ARG A 20 -9.00 27.58 1.25
N LEU A 21 -10.23 27.84 0.80
CA LEU A 21 -10.54 28.90 -0.15
C LEU A 21 -10.46 30.30 0.48
N THR A 22 -10.77 30.43 1.77
CA THR A 22 -10.65 31.70 2.51
C THR A 22 -9.19 32.12 2.74
N LEU A 23 -8.26 31.18 2.88
CA LEU A 23 -6.84 31.49 3.14
C LEU A 23 -6.10 32.00 1.87
N ILE A 24 -6.54 31.58 0.68
CA ILE A 24 -5.92 31.98 -0.59
C ILE A 24 -6.39 33.37 -1.04
N GLN A 25 -7.59 33.81 -0.64
CA GLN A 25 -8.07 35.18 -0.94
C GLN A 25 -7.44 36.27 -0.06
N ALA A 26 -6.83 35.91 1.07
CA ALA A 26 -6.21 36.87 2.00
C ALA A 26 -4.77 37.29 1.63
N THR A 27 -4.14 36.66 0.64
CA THR A 27 -2.72 36.90 0.30
C THR A 27 -2.49 37.73 -0.97
N THR A 28 -3.54 38.27 -1.60
CA THR A 28 -3.39 39.10 -2.82
C THR A 28 -3.96 40.51 -2.66
N THR A 29 -3.52 41.25 -1.64
CA THR A 29 -3.69 42.72 -1.64
C THR A 29 -2.66 43.40 -0.76
N THR A 30 -1.52 43.84 -1.31
CA THR A 30 -1.01 45.22 -1.18
C THR A 30 0.35 45.38 -1.86
N ALA A 31 0.40 46.28 -2.84
CA ALA A 31 1.62 46.93 -3.29
C ALA A 31 1.53 48.43 -2.93
N GLY A 32 2.63 48.98 -2.41
CA GLY A 32 2.96 50.41 -2.45
C GLY A 32 2.84 51.21 -1.16
N ALA A 33 3.98 51.63 -0.58
CA ALA A 33 4.34 53.06 -0.40
C ALA A 33 5.58 53.27 0.50
N THR A 34 6.20 54.43 0.30
CA THR A 34 7.48 55.00 0.73
C THR A 34 7.73 55.33 2.23
N ARG A 35 9.03 55.28 2.59
CA ARG A 35 9.85 56.17 3.47
C ARG A 35 9.61 56.30 5.01
N SER A 36 10.74 56.08 5.71
CA SER A 36 11.39 56.93 6.75
C SER A 36 11.46 56.42 8.20
N GLY A 37 12.71 56.35 8.69
CA GLY A 37 13.17 56.87 9.99
C GLY A 37 12.59 56.33 11.30
N GLY A 38 13.43 55.65 12.10
CA GLY A 38 13.21 55.52 13.55
C GLY A 38 13.96 54.37 14.20
N ARG A 39 15.20 54.61 14.67
CA ARG A 39 15.92 53.69 15.57
C ARG A 39 15.22 53.68 16.94
N GLY A 40 14.57 52.56 17.26
CA GLY A 40 14.17 52.21 18.62
C GLY A 40 14.61 50.78 18.91
N SER A 41 15.71 50.64 19.65
CA SER A 41 16.19 49.35 20.14
C SER A 41 15.24 48.88 21.24
N VAL A 42 14.34 47.96 20.89
CA VAL A 42 13.54 47.19 21.85
C VAL A 42 14.15 45.79 21.85
N MET A 43 14.83 45.43 22.94
CA MET A 43 15.28 44.06 23.12
C MET A 43 14.08 43.12 23.10
N PRO A 44 14.05 42.09 22.26
CA PRO A 44 13.01 41.08 22.33
C PRO A 44 13.18 40.30 23.64
N LYS A 45 12.13 40.36 24.48
CA LYS A 45 11.90 39.40 25.55
C LYS A 45 11.97 37.99 24.95
N PRO A 46 12.60 37.00 25.61
CA PRO A 46 12.58 35.63 25.11
C PRO A 46 11.12 35.18 25.05
N ALA A 47 10.65 34.91 23.84
CA ALA A 47 9.37 34.25 23.64
C ALA A 47 9.46 32.90 24.35
N ALA A 48 8.69 32.73 25.41
CA ALA A 48 8.37 31.40 25.90
C ALA A 48 7.75 30.69 24.69
N GLU A 49 8.46 29.71 24.14
CA GLU A 49 8.00 28.88 23.05
C GLU A 49 6.65 28.30 23.47
N LEU A 50 5.58 28.84 22.87
CA LEU A 50 4.30 28.16 22.78
C LEU A 50 4.60 26.85 22.06
N ILE A 51 4.87 25.79 22.83
CA ILE A 51 4.92 24.43 22.32
C ILE A 51 3.56 24.23 21.66
N SER A 52 3.50 24.35 20.33
CA SER A 52 2.25 24.15 19.61
C SER A 52 1.79 22.71 19.89
N ASP A 53 0.49 22.53 20.07
CA ASP A 53 -0.13 21.22 20.39
C ASP A 53 0.28 20.14 19.36
N ASP A 54 0.73 20.56 18.17
CA ASP A 54 1.24 19.69 17.10
C ASP A 54 2.56 18.97 17.45
N SER A 55 3.28 19.41 18.49
CA SER A 55 4.52 18.78 18.96
C SER A 55 4.30 17.39 19.58
N TRP A 56 3.04 17.01 19.81
CA TRP A 56 2.66 15.75 20.44
C TRP A 56 1.68 14.97 19.57
N LEU A 57 1.88 13.66 19.50
CA LEU A 57 0.88 12.74 18.97
C LEU A 57 -0.13 12.42 20.07
N PRO A 58 -1.44 12.43 19.79
CA PRO A 58 -2.44 12.01 20.77
C PRO A 58 -2.29 10.52 21.12
N PRO A 59 -2.89 10.06 22.23
CA PRO A 59 -3.09 8.65 22.48
C PRO A 59 -3.84 8.00 21.32
N ASP A 60 -3.50 6.75 21.02
CA ASP A 60 -4.16 5.97 19.97
C ASP A 60 -4.63 4.63 20.53
N LEU A 61 -5.93 4.57 20.78
CA LEU A 61 -6.63 3.39 21.31
C LEU A 61 -7.55 2.77 20.26
N LEU A 62 -7.42 3.16 19.00
CA LEU A 62 -8.28 2.65 17.94
C LEU A 62 -8.07 1.14 17.78
N GLN A 63 -9.17 0.41 17.60
CA GLN A 63 -9.13 -1.05 17.44
C GLN A 63 -8.35 -1.46 16.18
N GLU A 64 -8.39 -0.63 15.15
CA GLU A 64 -7.65 -0.84 13.90
C GLU A 64 -6.14 -0.63 14.03
N THR A 65 -5.68 0.05 15.09
CA THR A 65 -4.24 0.24 15.35
C THR A 65 -3.66 -1.08 15.88
N PRO A 66 -2.51 -1.55 15.35
CA PRO A 66 -1.88 -2.78 15.81
C PRO A 66 -1.63 -2.76 17.31
N PRO A 67 -1.94 -3.83 18.08
CA PRO A 67 -1.83 -3.81 19.54
C PRO A 67 -0.45 -3.40 20.05
N CYS A 68 0.63 -3.76 19.36
CA CYS A 68 2.00 -3.38 19.71
C CYS A 68 2.34 -1.90 19.48
N LEU A 69 1.46 -1.15 18.78
CA LEU A 69 1.61 0.27 18.47
C LEU A 69 0.52 1.14 19.11
N ARG A 70 -0.48 0.54 19.78
CA ARG A 70 -1.51 1.26 20.54
C ARG A 70 -0.88 1.92 21.76
N ARG A 71 -1.37 3.11 22.09
CA ARG A 71 -0.85 3.91 23.21
C ARG A 71 -1.97 4.61 23.95
N ASN A 72 -1.89 4.53 25.26
CA ASN A 72 -2.72 5.27 26.20
C ASN A 72 -2.18 6.70 26.47
N GLU A 73 -0.91 6.96 26.16
CA GLU A 73 -0.23 8.22 26.45
C GLU A 73 0.11 9.01 25.18
N ARG A 74 0.29 10.33 25.34
CA ARG A 74 0.83 11.21 24.30
C ARG A 74 2.32 10.94 24.14
N THR A 75 2.83 11.02 22.93
CA THR A 75 4.29 10.96 22.70
C THR A 75 4.74 12.13 21.86
N ARG A 76 6.04 12.42 21.89
CA ARG A 76 6.62 13.44 21.03
C ARG A 76 6.38 13.09 19.56
N ASN A 77 5.94 14.08 18.79
CA ASN A 77 5.83 14.00 17.34
C ASN A 77 7.21 14.29 16.72
N LEU A 78 7.78 13.29 16.06
CA LEU A 78 9.09 13.36 15.42
C LEU A 78 9.04 13.93 13.99
N TRP A 79 7.84 14.24 13.49
CA TRP A 79 7.62 14.88 12.20
C TRP A 79 8.35 14.18 11.04
N PHE A 80 8.25 12.85 10.98
CA PHE A 80 8.88 12.11 9.90
C PHE A 80 8.32 12.52 8.54
N SER A 81 9.24 12.77 7.61
CA SER A 81 8.90 13.06 6.22
C SER A 81 8.44 11.79 5.49
N ARG A 82 7.71 11.97 4.40
CA ARG A 82 7.29 10.88 3.49
C ARG A 82 8.45 9.96 3.14
N LYS A 83 9.53 10.53 2.59
CA LYS A 83 10.74 9.78 2.21
C LYS A 83 11.33 8.97 3.36
N LYS A 84 11.48 9.57 4.55
CA LYS A 84 12.07 8.86 5.71
C LYS A 84 11.24 7.65 6.12
N VAL A 85 9.91 7.78 6.11
CA VAL A 85 8.99 6.69 6.47
C VAL A 85 9.00 5.60 5.41
N ALA A 86 8.93 5.98 4.13
CA ALA A 86 8.97 5.03 3.01
C ALA A 86 10.29 4.24 3.01
N ASP A 87 11.44 4.93 3.06
CA ASP A 87 12.77 4.32 3.09
C ASP A 87 12.91 3.34 4.29
N PHE A 88 12.35 3.70 5.45
CA PHE A 88 12.36 2.82 6.63
C PHE A 88 11.50 1.56 6.45
N ILE A 89 10.24 1.71 6.02
CA ILE A 89 9.33 0.57 5.81
C ILE A 89 9.86 -0.36 4.73
N ASP A 90 10.41 0.19 3.64
CA ASP A 90 11.06 -0.58 2.58
C ASP A 90 12.27 -1.35 3.11
N GLY A 91 13.08 -0.75 3.99
CA GLY A 91 14.20 -1.44 4.64
C GLY A 91 13.73 -2.64 5.48
N VAL A 92 12.64 -2.49 6.22
CA VAL A 92 12.04 -3.58 7.01
C VAL A 92 11.50 -4.68 6.09
N LEU A 93 10.76 -4.33 5.03
CA LEU A 93 10.26 -5.28 4.02
C LEU A 93 11.40 -6.09 3.38
N GLN A 94 12.49 -5.43 2.99
CA GLN A 94 13.67 -6.10 2.42
C GLN A 94 14.32 -7.06 3.42
N THR A 95 14.48 -6.63 4.67
CA THR A 95 15.09 -7.43 5.73
C THR A 95 14.26 -8.68 6.01
N ARG A 96 12.95 -8.50 6.11
CA ARG A 96 11.98 -9.56 6.36
C ARG A 96 11.91 -10.56 5.20
N SER A 97 11.93 -10.09 3.96
CA SER A 97 11.99 -10.96 2.78
C SER A 97 13.26 -11.81 2.76
N ARG A 98 14.41 -11.30 3.22
CA ARG A 98 15.67 -12.07 3.31
C ARG A 98 15.63 -13.15 4.39
N GLN A 99 14.82 -12.96 5.43
CA GLN A 99 14.63 -13.94 6.51
C GLN A 99 13.64 -15.06 6.13
N GLY A 100 12.92 -14.92 5.00
CA GLY A 100 12.07 -15.94 4.42
C GLY A 100 10.64 -16.00 4.97
N ALA A 101 9.89 -17.03 4.57
CA ALA A 101 8.45 -17.16 4.81
C ALA A 101 8.05 -17.13 6.30
N SER A 102 8.90 -17.68 7.18
CA SER A 102 8.66 -17.63 8.63
C SER A 102 8.62 -16.19 9.16
N ALA A 103 9.52 -15.33 8.68
CA ALA A 103 9.48 -13.91 9.01
C ALA A 103 8.24 -13.25 8.41
N CYS A 104 7.93 -13.51 7.13
CA CYS A 104 6.78 -12.96 6.41
C CYS A 104 5.40 -13.38 6.96
N SER A 105 5.32 -14.48 7.71
CA SER A 105 4.07 -14.91 8.36
C SER A 105 3.80 -14.22 9.71
N THR A 106 4.80 -13.57 10.31
CA THR A 106 4.56 -12.75 11.53
C THR A 106 3.86 -11.45 11.13
N PRO A 107 2.97 -10.84 11.92
CA PRO A 107 2.42 -9.51 11.59
C PRO A 107 3.51 -8.45 11.41
N PHE A 108 3.45 -7.66 10.34
CA PHE A 108 4.52 -6.71 9.96
C PHE A 108 4.86 -5.72 11.08
N ALA A 109 3.84 -5.13 11.73
CA ALA A 109 4.05 -4.19 12.84
C ALA A 109 4.82 -4.80 14.03
N GLN A 110 4.59 -6.08 14.32
CA GLN A 110 5.32 -6.79 15.39
C GLN A 110 6.77 -7.05 14.98
N HIS A 111 6.98 -7.48 13.74
CA HIS A 111 8.32 -7.71 13.19
C HIS A 111 9.16 -6.42 13.17
N MET A 112 8.58 -5.32 12.69
CA MET A 112 9.19 -3.99 12.66
C MET A 112 9.61 -3.55 14.07
N LEU A 113 8.70 -3.65 15.05
CA LEU A 113 8.99 -3.20 16.40
C LEU A 113 10.05 -4.08 17.09
N ARG A 114 10.05 -5.39 16.82
CA ARG A 114 11.09 -6.30 17.31
C ARG A 114 12.46 -5.90 16.75
N GLY A 115 12.56 -5.68 15.44
CA GLY A 115 13.81 -5.23 14.80
C GLY A 115 14.33 -3.91 15.37
N LEU A 116 13.44 -2.93 15.59
CA LEU A 116 13.81 -1.67 16.24
C LEU A 116 14.39 -1.87 17.65
N LYS A 117 13.79 -2.75 18.46
CA LYS A 117 14.29 -3.05 19.80
C LYS A 117 15.66 -3.74 19.77
N GLU A 118 15.87 -4.63 18.81
CA GLU A 118 17.15 -5.30 18.60
C GLU A 118 18.24 -4.31 18.15
N GLU A 119 17.92 -3.40 17.24
CA GLU A 119 18.86 -2.37 16.75
C GLU A 119 19.22 -1.32 17.81
N MET A 120 18.26 -0.93 18.66
CA MET A 120 18.47 0.10 19.68
C MET A 120 19.02 -0.46 21.01
N GLY A 121 18.93 -1.77 21.23
CA GLY A 121 19.41 -2.46 22.42
C GLY A 121 18.38 -2.59 23.55
N GLU A 122 18.65 -3.51 24.49
CA GLU A 122 17.71 -3.96 25.54
C GLU A 122 17.19 -2.82 26.46
N GLY A 123 17.98 -1.74 26.62
CA GLY A 123 17.60 -0.57 27.42
C GLY A 123 16.68 0.44 26.73
N CYS A 124 16.51 0.35 25.41
CA CYS A 124 15.84 1.37 24.59
C CYS A 124 14.43 0.96 24.14
N THR A 125 13.78 0.08 24.90
CA THR A 125 12.48 -0.51 24.54
C THR A 125 11.40 0.57 24.39
N HIS A 126 11.46 1.62 25.22
CA HIS A 126 10.51 2.72 25.19
C HIS A 126 10.71 3.57 23.92
N GLU A 127 11.95 3.97 23.63
CA GLU A 127 12.33 4.76 22.48
C GLU A 127 12.02 4.03 21.16
N ALA A 128 12.25 2.73 21.09
CA ALA A 128 11.87 1.90 19.94
C ALA A 128 10.34 1.91 19.72
N THR A 129 9.56 1.86 20.81
CA THR A 129 8.09 1.91 20.75
C THR A 129 7.60 3.30 20.34
N GLU A 130 8.21 4.37 20.86
CA GLU A 130 7.91 5.74 20.44
C GLU A 130 8.25 5.98 18.96
N PHE A 131 9.39 5.46 18.49
CA PHE A 131 9.79 5.54 17.10
C PHE A 131 8.78 4.80 16.21
N GLY A 132 8.45 3.56 16.54
CA GLY A 132 7.47 2.76 15.79
C GLY A 132 6.09 3.42 15.74
N ALA A 133 5.65 4.04 16.82
CA ALA A 133 4.40 4.77 16.85
C ALA A 133 4.44 6.07 16.03
N ASN A 134 5.58 6.76 15.97
CA ASN A 134 5.78 7.90 15.07
C ASN A 134 5.78 7.48 13.59
N VAL A 135 6.35 6.31 13.27
CA VAL A 135 6.23 5.72 11.91
C VAL A 135 4.78 5.47 11.58
N TYR A 136 4.02 4.80 12.44
CA TYR A 136 2.60 4.52 12.23
C TYR A 136 1.77 5.80 12.05
N ALA A 137 1.98 6.80 12.90
CA ALA A 137 1.29 8.09 12.80
C ALA A 137 1.62 8.83 11.49
N ALA A 138 2.87 8.77 11.04
CA ALA A 138 3.26 9.37 9.77
C ALA A 138 2.67 8.60 8.57
N VAL A 139 2.63 7.27 8.61
CA VAL A 139 1.93 6.47 7.58
C VAL A 139 0.46 6.85 7.50
N LYS A 140 -0.23 6.93 8.64
CA LYS A 140 -1.64 7.35 8.71
C LYS A 140 -1.84 8.77 8.18
N ARG A 141 -0.91 9.69 8.46
CA ARG A 141 -0.98 11.08 7.97
C ARG A 141 -0.92 11.15 6.44
N TYR A 142 -0.16 10.26 5.80
CA TYR A 142 0.04 10.27 4.36
C TYR A 142 -0.83 9.23 3.61
N SER A 143 -1.75 8.55 4.30
CA SER A 143 -2.52 7.42 3.73
C SER A 143 -3.50 7.77 2.61
N SER A 144 -3.62 9.06 2.24
CA SER A 144 -4.29 9.48 1.00
C SER A 144 -3.47 9.13 -0.25
N GLU A 145 -2.16 8.91 -0.11
CA GLU A 145 -1.28 8.47 -1.19
C GLU A 145 -1.28 6.92 -1.27
N PRO A 146 -1.29 6.31 -2.47
CA PRO A 146 -1.41 4.86 -2.62
C PRO A 146 -0.32 4.05 -1.90
N ASP A 147 0.93 4.50 -1.91
CA ASP A 147 2.06 3.87 -1.19
C ASP A 147 1.79 3.79 0.30
N PHE A 148 1.38 4.91 0.88
CA PHE A 148 1.13 5.03 2.31
C PHE A 148 -0.15 4.33 2.71
N LEU A 149 -1.16 4.26 1.83
CA LEU A 149 -2.32 3.40 2.03
C LEU A 149 -1.89 1.93 2.08
N ALA A 150 -1.03 1.49 1.16
CA ALA A 150 -0.49 0.13 1.16
C ALA A 150 0.29 -0.17 2.45
N TYR A 151 1.16 0.74 2.89
CA TYR A 151 1.87 0.62 4.17
C TYR A 151 0.92 0.60 5.38
N PHE A 152 -0.13 1.41 5.35
CA PHE A 152 -1.12 1.46 6.42
C PHE A 152 -1.84 0.11 6.55
N LEU A 153 -2.31 -0.43 5.43
CA LEU A 153 -2.98 -1.73 5.37
C LEU A 153 -2.02 -2.88 5.74
N LEU A 154 -0.75 -2.79 5.35
CA LEU A 154 0.31 -3.73 5.77
C LEU A 154 0.51 -3.71 7.28
N LEU A 155 0.64 -2.52 7.89
CA LEU A 155 0.80 -2.37 9.33
C LEU A 155 -0.42 -2.92 10.09
N GLN A 156 -1.62 -2.74 9.55
CA GLN A 156 -2.85 -3.34 10.07
C GLN A 156 -2.95 -4.86 9.89
N GLY A 157 -2.02 -5.48 9.15
CA GLY A 157 -2.07 -6.91 8.83
C GLY A 157 -3.15 -7.29 7.81
N LYS A 158 -3.67 -6.31 7.05
CA LYS A 158 -4.68 -6.53 6.00
C LYS A 158 -4.07 -6.87 4.65
N LEU A 159 -2.88 -6.34 4.35
CA LEU A 159 -2.12 -6.69 3.16
C LEU A 159 -0.85 -7.48 3.52
N PRO A 160 -0.45 -8.44 2.67
CA PRO A 160 0.85 -9.08 2.79
C PRO A 160 1.98 -8.19 2.23
N ASP A 161 3.21 -8.53 2.59
CA ASP A 161 4.44 -7.89 2.11
C ASP A 161 4.54 -7.86 0.57
N THR A 162 4.12 -8.95 -0.09
CA THR A 162 4.12 -9.09 -1.55
C THR A 162 3.25 -8.05 -2.23
N ALA A 163 2.03 -7.85 -1.74
CA ALA A 163 1.09 -6.86 -2.29
C ALA A 163 1.63 -5.42 -2.28
N VAL A 164 2.40 -5.06 -1.25
CA VAL A 164 3.03 -3.73 -1.19
C VAL A 164 4.13 -3.59 -2.24
N ARG A 165 4.96 -4.62 -2.42
CA ARG A 165 6.02 -4.65 -3.43
C ARG A 165 5.42 -4.63 -4.85
N ASP A 166 4.39 -5.42 -5.06
CA ASP A 166 3.65 -5.54 -6.32
C ASP A 166 2.98 -4.21 -6.69
N SER A 167 2.30 -3.55 -5.74
CA SER A 167 1.73 -2.21 -5.94
C SER A 167 2.76 -1.18 -6.45
N LYS A 168 3.99 -1.23 -5.92
CA LYS A 168 5.10 -0.34 -6.32
C LYS A 168 5.78 -0.76 -7.62
N ALA A 169 5.78 -2.06 -7.93
CA ALA A 169 6.37 -2.59 -9.15
C ALA A 169 5.44 -2.45 -10.37
N MET A 170 4.13 -2.32 -10.14
CA MET A 170 3.10 -2.29 -11.18
C MET A 170 3.39 -1.33 -12.33
N CYS A 171 3.58 -0.05 -12.02
CA CYS A 171 3.71 0.97 -13.06
C CYS A 171 5.07 0.92 -13.77
N PRO A 172 6.21 0.71 -13.08
CA PRO A 172 7.48 0.41 -13.73
C PRO A 172 7.44 -0.82 -14.65
N GLU A 173 6.77 -1.90 -14.23
CA GLU A 173 6.63 -3.10 -15.06
C GLU A 173 5.74 -2.86 -16.28
N LEU A 174 4.59 -2.19 -16.12
CA LEU A 174 3.75 -1.78 -17.24
C LEU A 174 4.52 -0.86 -18.20
N LEU A 175 5.27 0.12 -17.69
CA LEU A 175 6.07 1.00 -18.53
C LEU A 175 7.09 0.22 -19.36
N ARG A 176 7.75 -0.78 -18.77
CA ARG A 176 8.68 -1.66 -19.48
C ARG A 176 7.96 -2.42 -20.60
N ILE A 177 6.81 -3.04 -20.29
CA ILE A 177 6.00 -3.78 -21.28
C ILE A 177 5.56 -2.85 -22.42
N PHE A 178 5.02 -1.69 -22.10
CA PHE A 178 4.61 -0.70 -23.09
C PHE A 178 5.77 -0.23 -23.96
N THR A 179 6.95 -0.03 -23.39
CA THR A 179 8.16 0.33 -24.13
C THR A 179 8.56 -0.79 -25.09
N SER A 180 8.51 -2.05 -24.66
CA SER A 180 8.82 -3.20 -25.51
C SER A 180 7.80 -3.40 -26.65
N HIS A 181 6.51 -3.18 -26.39
CA HIS A 181 5.44 -3.42 -27.37
C HIS A 181 5.15 -2.23 -28.30
N PHE A 182 5.37 -1.00 -27.84
CA PHE A 182 4.99 0.22 -28.53
C PHE A 182 6.13 1.22 -28.73
N GLY A 183 7.28 1.05 -28.07
CA GLY A 183 8.40 2.00 -28.07
C GLY A 183 9.24 2.04 -29.35
N SER A 184 8.81 1.39 -30.44
CA SER A 184 9.58 1.28 -31.70
C SER A 184 9.33 2.41 -32.70
N GLY A 185 8.74 3.54 -32.29
CA GLY A 185 8.51 4.68 -33.19
C GLY A 185 9.81 5.45 -33.47
N ASP A 186 10.09 5.73 -34.76
CA ASP A 186 11.25 6.50 -35.25
C ASP A 186 11.42 7.89 -34.59
N ASP A 187 10.36 8.43 -33.98
CA ASP A 187 10.35 9.76 -33.39
C ASP A 187 10.83 9.80 -31.93
N GLY A 188 11.00 8.64 -31.27
CA GLY A 188 11.44 8.55 -29.86
C GLY A 188 10.46 9.16 -28.83
N LEU A 189 9.24 9.52 -29.24
CA LEU A 189 8.30 10.29 -28.43
C LEU A 189 7.34 9.45 -27.57
N ASN A 190 7.47 8.11 -27.52
CA ASN A 190 6.62 7.20 -26.71
C ASN A 190 5.10 7.52 -26.79
N ASN A 191 4.65 7.97 -27.97
CA ASN A 191 3.28 8.41 -28.20
C ASN A 191 2.47 7.30 -28.86
N ILE A 192 1.28 7.04 -28.32
CA ILE A 192 0.29 6.12 -28.88
C ILE A 192 -1.10 6.76 -28.83
N THR A 193 -2.07 6.24 -29.59
CA THR A 193 -3.45 6.69 -29.41
C THR A 193 -3.98 6.25 -28.05
N LYS A 194 -4.87 7.05 -27.45
CA LYS A 194 -5.56 6.72 -26.19
C LYS A 194 -6.23 5.35 -26.26
N GLN A 195 -6.81 5.00 -27.40
CA GLN A 195 -7.38 3.67 -27.62
C GLN A 195 -6.33 2.56 -27.56
N LYS A 196 -5.15 2.74 -28.19
CA LYS A 196 -4.05 1.77 -28.08
C LYS A 196 -3.56 1.64 -26.63
N PHE A 197 -3.46 2.75 -25.90
CA PHE A 197 -3.11 2.73 -24.48
C PHE A 197 -4.10 1.91 -23.64
N TYR A 198 -5.41 2.16 -23.83
CA TYR A 198 -6.47 1.42 -23.16
C TYR A 198 -6.42 -0.09 -23.47
N HIS A 199 -6.29 -0.47 -24.75
CA HIS A 199 -6.25 -1.87 -25.14
C HIS A 199 -4.99 -2.57 -24.63
N GLY A 200 -3.82 -1.91 -24.66
CA GLY A 200 -2.60 -2.44 -24.06
C GLY A 200 -2.78 -2.72 -22.56
N LEU A 201 -3.37 -1.77 -21.81
CA LEU A 201 -3.65 -2.01 -20.39
C LEU A 201 -4.59 -3.20 -20.19
N ARG A 202 -5.66 -3.35 -20.99
CA ARG A 202 -6.57 -4.50 -20.90
C ARG A 202 -5.89 -5.82 -21.22
N GLU A 203 -4.98 -5.83 -22.20
CA GLU A 203 -4.24 -7.01 -22.61
C GLU A 203 -3.29 -7.48 -21.49
N PHE A 204 -2.66 -6.55 -20.78
CA PHE A 204 -1.70 -6.89 -19.72
C PHE A 204 -2.35 -7.07 -18.34
N LEU A 205 -3.49 -6.43 -18.06
CA LEU A 205 -4.20 -6.50 -16.77
C LEU A 205 -5.52 -7.29 -16.90
N GLN A 206 -5.44 -8.51 -17.40
CA GLN A 206 -6.61 -9.29 -17.85
C GLN A 206 -7.64 -9.59 -16.75
N ASN A 207 -7.20 -9.63 -15.49
CA ASN A 207 -8.05 -10.01 -14.36
C ASN A 207 -8.86 -8.85 -13.76
N LYS A 208 -8.70 -7.62 -14.29
CA LYS A 208 -9.50 -6.48 -13.86
C LYS A 208 -10.96 -6.60 -14.29
N ASP A 209 -11.86 -6.40 -13.34
CA ASP A 209 -13.30 -6.43 -13.60
C ASP A 209 -13.76 -5.25 -14.49
N GLU A 210 -14.92 -5.41 -15.12
CA GLU A 210 -15.46 -4.41 -16.06
C GLU A 210 -15.83 -3.07 -15.36
N LYS A 211 -16.10 -3.07 -14.05
CA LYS A 211 -16.40 -1.85 -13.28
C LYS A 211 -15.11 -1.05 -13.03
N MET A 212 -14.03 -1.71 -12.66
CA MET A 212 -12.70 -1.13 -12.49
C MET A 212 -12.20 -0.55 -13.80
N TRP A 213 -12.43 -1.22 -14.94
CA TRP A 213 -12.11 -0.65 -16.25
C TRP A 213 -12.88 0.63 -16.54
N LYS A 214 -14.19 0.65 -16.26
CA LYS A 214 -15.03 1.85 -16.44
C LYS A 214 -14.55 3.02 -15.58
N GLU A 215 -14.19 2.75 -14.32
CA GLU A 215 -13.63 3.76 -13.42
C GLU A 215 -12.26 4.24 -13.90
N LEU A 216 -11.36 3.33 -14.30
CA LEU A 216 -10.00 3.66 -14.73
C LEU A 216 -9.98 4.59 -15.95
N VAL A 217 -10.88 4.38 -16.92
CA VAL A 217 -11.00 5.24 -18.11
C VAL A 217 -11.30 6.69 -17.76
N THR A 218 -11.93 6.97 -16.61
CA THR A 218 -12.21 8.35 -16.17
C THR A 218 -10.94 9.13 -15.79
N TYR A 219 -9.84 8.43 -15.49
CA TYR A 219 -8.54 9.03 -15.18
C TYR A 219 -7.68 9.30 -16.42
N PHE A 220 -8.15 8.90 -17.61
CA PHE A 220 -7.39 9.10 -18.84
C PHE A 220 -7.52 10.55 -19.33
N PRO A 221 -6.52 11.06 -20.07
CA PRO A 221 -6.61 12.39 -20.67
C PRO A 221 -7.92 12.59 -21.45
N ALA A 222 -8.44 13.81 -21.38
CA ALA A 222 -9.65 14.20 -22.11
C ALA A 222 -9.47 14.06 -23.63
N GLY A 223 -10.56 13.79 -24.34
CA GLY A 223 -10.59 13.65 -25.79
C GLY A 223 -10.96 12.25 -26.28
N GLY A 224 -11.07 12.14 -27.60
CA GLY A 224 -11.52 10.94 -28.31
C GLY A 224 -10.49 9.80 -28.34
N PRO A 225 -10.85 8.63 -28.87
CA PRO A 225 -9.99 7.44 -28.93
C PRO A 225 -8.69 7.65 -29.72
N ASP A 226 -8.71 8.52 -30.74
CA ASP A 226 -7.58 8.79 -31.63
C ASP A 226 -6.58 9.84 -31.08
N VAL A 227 -6.87 10.45 -29.93
CA VAL A 227 -5.97 11.42 -29.30
C VAL A 227 -4.65 10.74 -28.95
N LEU A 228 -3.53 11.35 -29.35
CA LEU A 228 -2.20 10.87 -28.97
C LEU A 228 -1.92 11.19 -27.50
N VAL A 229 -1.41 10.19 -26.80
CA VAL A 229 -0.97 10.29 -25.41
C VAL A 229 0.44 9.73 -25.31
N ASN A 230 1.25 10.32 -24.44
CA ASN A 230 2.55 9.79 -24.10
C ASN A 230 2.38 8.76 -22.97
N PHE A 231 2.60 7.47 -23.26
CA PHE A 231 2.35 6.41 -22.28
C PHE A 231 3.37 6.43 -21.13
N GLU A 232 4.59 6.93 -21.37
CA GLU A 232 5.62 7.06 -20.35
C GLU A 232 5.18 8.04 -19.27
N TRP A 233 4.64 9.19 -19.66
CA TRP A 233 4.11 10.18 -18.72
C TRP A 233 2.88 9.68 -17.97
N LEU A 234 2.03 8.90 -18.65
CA LEU A 234 0.84 8.32 -18.02
C LEU A 234 1.17 7.21 -17.02
N LEU A 235 2.29 6.51 -17.18
CA LEU A 235 2.73 5.42 -16.31
C LEU A 235 3.91 5.81 -15.40
N LEU A 236 4.31 7.09 -15.39
CA LEU A 236 5.37 7.60 -14.53
C LEU A 236 4.94 7.57 -13.06
N ASP A 237 5.64 6.77 -12.27
CA ASP A 237 5.39 6.56 -10.84
C ASP A 237 6.33 7.44 -10.00
N ASP A 238 6.03 8.74 -9.94
CA ASP A 238 6.76 9.71 -9.11
C ASP A 238 6.00 9.99 -7.80
N LEU A 239 6.69 9.89 -6.67
CA LEU A 239 6.14 10.11 -5.33
C LEU A 239 5.54 11.52 -5.13
N TYR A 240 6.02 12.52 -5.87
CA TYR A 240 5.59 13.91 -5.75
C TYR A 240 4.63 14.36 -6.85
N VAL A 241 4.67 13.71 -8.01
CA VAL A 241 3.81 14.03 -9.16
C VAL A 241 3.23 12.74 -9.73
N LEU A 242 2.28 12.16 -8.99
CA LEU A 242 1.66 10.92 -9.41
C LEU A 242 0.71 11.15 -10.58
N SER A 243 0.90 10.40 -11.67
CA SER A 243 -0.08 10.34 -12.74
C SER A 243 -1.44 9.89 -12.19
N PRO A 244 -2.57 10.52 -12.58
CA PRO A 244 -3.90 10.08 -12.16
C PRO A 244 -4.19 8.61 -12.54
N VAL A 245 -3.62 8.13 -13.65
CA VAL A 245 -3.74 6.75 -14.09
C VAL A 245 -2.99 5.82 -13.14
N VAL A 246 -1.76 6.17 -12.74
CA VAL A 246 -0.97 5.42 -11.75
C VAL A 246 -1.69 5.39 -10.41
N PHE A 247 -2.23 6.52 -9.94
CA PHE A 247 -3.02 6.59 -8.71
C PHE A 247 -4.16 5.56 -8.73
N ALA A 248 -4.96 5.58 -9.80
CA ALA A 248 -6.11 4.70 -9.95
C ALA A 248 -5.71 3.22 -10.07
N LEU A 249 -4.69 2.91 -10.86
CA LEU A 249 -4.17 1.54 -11.02
C LEU A 249 -3.73 0.96 -9.67
N ARG A 250 -2.96 1.72 -8.89
CA ARG A 250 -2.47 1.28 -7.58
C ARG A 250 -3.60 1.12 -6.59
N LEU A 251 -4.56 2.04 -6.56
CA LEU A 251 -5.73 1.92 -5.67
C LEU A 251 -6.58 0.69 -6.00
N GLN A 252 -6.85 0.46 -7.29
CA GLN A 252 -7.59 -0.73 -7.74
C GLN A 252 -6.83 -2.02 -7.38
N HIS A 253 -5.51 -2.05 -7.57
CA HIS A 253 -4.70 -3.20 -7.16
C HIS A 253 -4.84 -3.53 -5.67
N LEU A 254 -4.78 -2.52 -4.80
CA LEU A 254 -4.98 -2.73 -3.37
C LEU A 254 -6.40 -3.25 -3.06
N GLU A 255 -7.42 -2.77 -3.79
CA GLU A 255 -8.79 -3.27 -3.66
C GLU A 255 -8.93 -4.73 -4.09
N GLU A 256 -8.34 -5.09 -5.23
CA GLU A 256 -8.33 -6.46 -5.76
C GLU A 256 -7.64 -7.42 -4.77
N VAL A 257 -6.46 -7.06 -4.27
CA VAL A 257 -5.74 -7.88 -3.29
C VAL A 257 -6.53 -8.01 -1.99
N LEU A 258 -7.12 -6.93 -1.47
CA LEU A 258 -7.93 -7.01 -0.25
C LEU A 258 -9.13 -7.94 -0.43
N THR A 259 -9.83 -7.83 -1.57
CA THR A 259 -10.99 -8.69 -1.88
C THR A 259 -10.58 -10.15 -1.93
N LEU A 260 -9.45 -10.44 -2.57
CA LEU A 260 -8.91 -11.79 -2.67
C LEU A 260 -8.46 -12.34 -1.31
N VAL A 261 -7.83 -11.53 -0.46
CA VAL A 261 -7.45 -11.93 0.92
C VAL A 261 -8.70 -12.20 1.75
N GLU A 262 -9.72 -11.35 1.68
CA GLU A 262 -11.01 -11.58 2.35
C GLU A 262 -11.66 -12.87 1.86
N ARG A 263 -11.58 -13.17 0.56
CA ARG A 263 -12.11 -14.41 -0.04
C ARG A 263 -11.34 -15.64 0.43
N LEU A 264 -10.01 -15.58 0.42
CA LEU A 264 -9.13 -16.62 0.93
C LEU A 264 -9.50 -16.97 2.38
N GLU A 265 -9.58 -15.96 3.25
CA GLU A 265 -9.96 -16.16 4.66
C GLU A 265 -11.33 -16.84 4.79
N GLN A 266 -12.32 -16.41 4.01
CA GLN A 266 -13.66 -17.00 4.02
C GLN A 266 -13.65 -18.48 3.61
N VAL A 267 -12.97 -18.80 2.50
CA VAL A 267 -12.93 -20.18 1.98
C VAL A 267 -12.19 -21.10 2.95
N VAL A 268 -11.05 -20.67 3.48
CA VAL A 268 -10.28 -21.44 4.48
C VAL A 268 -11.08 -21.64 5.77
N HIS A 269 -11.74 -20.60 6.28
CA HIS A 269 -12.57 -20.72 7.47
C HIS A 269 -13.81 -21.59 7.27
N ALA A 270 -14.40 -21.60 6.08
CA ALA A 270 -15.51 -22.48 5.75
C ALA A 270 -15.10 -23.96 5.67
N ALA A 271 -13.86 -24.22 5.23
CA ALA A 271 -13.27 -25.57 5.20
C ALA A 271 -12.70 -26.02 6.56
N ALA A 272 -12.59 -25.12 7.55
CA ALA A 272 -12.02 -25.44 8.85
C ALA A 272 -13.00 -26.24 9.72
N ASP A 273 -12.45 -27.21 10.47
CA ASP A 273 -13.21 -28.01 11.43
C ASP A 273 -13.53 -27.23 12.73
N ALA A 274 -14.21 -27.87 13.67
CA ALA A 274 -14.55 -27.28 14.97
C ALA A 274 -13.32 -26.89 15.82
N ARG A 275 -12.13 -27.40 15.50
CA ARG A 275 -10.85 -27.07 16.14
C ARG A 275 -10.08 -26.00 15.39
N ARG A 276 -10.67 -25.39 14.36
CA ARG A 276 -10.04 -24.42 13.46
C ARG A 276 -8.85 -25.00 12.68
N LYS A 277 -8.88 -26.30 12.42
CA LYS A 277 -7.89 -26.96 11.57
C LYS A 277 -8.47 -27.20 10.19
N VAL A 278 -7.61 -27.15 9.19
CA VAL A 278 -7.93 -27.48 7.82
C VAL A 278 -7.16 -28.70 7.38
N LYS A 279 -7.78 -29.53 6.54
CA LYS A 279 -7.13 -30.67 5.89
C LYS A 279 -6.81 -30.31 4.44
N TYR A 280 -5.73 -30.89 3.94
CA TYR A 280 -5.30 -30.65 2.57
C TYR A 280 -6.38 -31.03 1.53
N GLU A 281 -7.04 -32.17 1.69
CA GLU A 281 -8.09 -32.59 0.73
C GLU A 281 -9.29 -31.62 0.70
N ASP A 282 -9.73 -31.15 1.86
CA ASP A 282 -10.88 -30.25 2.00
C ASP A 282 -10.57 -28.87 1.40
N ILE A 283 -9.37 -28.34 1.67
CA ILE A 283 -8.92 -27.05 1.13
C ILE A 283 -8.70 -27.12 -0.37
N LYS A 284 -8.07 -28.18 -0.86
CA LYS A 284 -7.84 -28.36 -2.29
C LYS A 284 -9.17 -28.42 -3.05
N ALA A 285 -10.15 -29.15 -2.52
CA ALA A 285 -11.50 -29.18 -3.10
C ALA A 285 -12.15 -27.79 -3.06
N ALA A 286 -12.09 -27.11 -1.91
CA ALA A 286 -12.68 -25.78 -1.75
C ALA A 286 -12.06 -24.72 -2.68
N PHE A 287 -10.75 -24.77 -2.92
CA PHE A 287 -10.07 -23.86 -3.86
C PHE A 287 -10.32 -24.24 -5.32
N ALA A 288 -10.46 -25.53 -5.64
CA ALA A 288 -10.81 -25.96 -7.00
C ALA A 288 -12.22 -25.49 -7.42
N ASP A 289 -13.14 -25.38 -6.46
CA ASP A 289 -14.50 -24.86 -6.69
C ASP A 289 -14.57 -23.32 -6.73
N ASP A 290 -13.46 -22.62 -6.41
CA ASP A 290 -13.38 -21.17 -6.38
C ASP A 290 -12.60 -20.62 -7.59
N ASN A 291 -13.30 -19.93 -8.49
CA ASN A 291 -12.70 -19.39 -9.73
C ASN A 291 -11.50 -18.46 -9.50
N GLU A 292 -11.43 -17.78 -8.35
CA GLU A 292 -10.35 -16.84 -8.05
C GLU A 292 -9.17 -17.50 -7.32
N LEU A 293 -9.34 -18.69 -6.74
CA LEU A 293 -8.30 -19.42 -5.99
C LEU A 293 -7.87 -20.74 -6.66
N SER A 294 -8.54 -21.16 -7.73
CA SER A 294 -8.29 -22.44 -8.42
C SER A 294 -6.92 -22.54 -9.12
N PHE A 295 -6.17 -21.45 -9.20
CA PHE A 295 -4.86 -21.37 -9.86
C PHE A 295 -3.69 -21.84 -8.97
N LEU A 296 -3.93 -22.10 -7.69
CA LEU A 296 -2.91 -22.53 -6.74
C LEU A 296 -2.27 -23.88 -7.10
N HIS A 297 -0.94 -23.94 -7.04
CA HIS A 297 -0.17 -25.15 -7.38
C HIS A 297 0.17 -26.00 -6.15
N GLU A 298 0.57 -27.25 -6.35
CA GLU A 298 0.93 -28.19 -5.27
C GLU A 298 2.03 -27.66 -4.34
N GLU A 299 2.97 -26.91 -4.91
CA GLU A 299 4.07 -26.27 -4.18
C GLU A 299 3.56 -25.21 -3.19
N ASP A 300 2.47 -24.53 -3.53
CA ASP A 300 1.87 -23.51 -2.68
C ASP A 300 1.15 -24.15 -1.49
N TYR A 301 0.41 -25.24 -1.73
CA TYR A 301 -0.18 -26.05 -0.66
C TYR A 301 0.91 -26.63 0.25
N ALA A 302 1.96 -27.23 -0.31
CA ALA A 302 3.05 -27.80 0.49
C ALA A 302 3.67 -26.75 1.43
N LYS A 303 3.93 -25.52 0.94
CA LYS A 303 4.41 -24.41 1.76
C LYS A 303 3.42 -24.03 2.85
N ALA A 304 2.12 -23.94 2.53
CA ALA A 304 1.08 -23.56 3.49
C ALA A 304 0.83 -24.63 4.57
N PHE A 305 1.12 -25.90 4.27
CA PHE A 305 1.14 -27.01 5.23
C PHE A 305 2.53 -27.24 5.88
N GLU A 306 3.49 -26.35 5.64
CA GLU A 306 4.88 -26.42 6.16
C GLU A 306 5.56 -27.77 5.91
N THR A 307 5.33 -28.33 4.71
CA THR A 307 5.83 -29.65 4.30
C THR A 307 6.39 -29.61 2.88
N SER A 308 6.92 -30.73 2.40
CA SER A 308 7.31 -30.90 1.00
C SER A 308 6.15 -31.47 0.18
N VAL A 309 6.15 -31.24 -1.13
CA VAL A 309 5.14 -31.82 -2.04
C VAL A 309 5.07 -33.35 -1.92
N ALA A 310 6.22 -34.00 -1.70
CA ALA A 310 6.29 -35.45 -1.55
C ALA A 310 5.67 -35.98 -0.24
N GLU A 311 5.60 -35.14 0.79
CA GLU A 311 5.06 -35.48 2.12
C GLU A 311 3.62 -34.97 2.31
N LEU A 312 3.10 -34.20 1.36
CA LEU A 312 1.74 -33.69 1.40
C LEU A 312 0.76 -34.83 1.12
N THR A 313 -0.09 -35.14 2.11
CA THR A 313 -1.08 -36.22 2.03
C THR A 313 -2.49 -35.67 2.23
N PRO A 314 -3.54 -36.34 1.74
CA PRO A 314 -4.94 -35.94 1.97
C PRO A 314 -5.28 -35.63 3.44
N GLY A 315 -4.69 -36.39 4.37
CA GLY A 315 -4.89 -36.22 5.81
C GLY A 315 -3.97 -35.22 6.50
N SER A 316 -3.09 -34.51 5.77
CA SER A 316 -2.24 -33.46 6.34
C SER A 316 -3.12 -32.33 6.92
N GLU A 317 -2.84 -31.94 8.16
CA GLU A 317 -3.60 -30.93 8.91
C GLU A 317 -2.73 -29.69 9.19
N GLN A 318 -3.36 -28.52 9.21
CA GLN A 318 -2.74 -27.26 9.64
C GLN A 318 -3.76 -26.39 10.38
N ASP A 319 -3.30 -25.52 11.27
CA ASP A 319 -4.14 -24.46 11.83
C ASP A 319 -4.58 -23.49 10.73
N ALA A 320 -5.88 -23.17 10.67
CA ALA A 320 -6.45 -22.35 9.61
C ALA A 320 -5.79 -20.96 9.53
N GLY A 321 -5.50 -20.34 10.69
CA GLY A 321 -4.85 -19.03 10.74
C GLY A 321 -3.41 -19.12 10.23
N ARG A 322 -2.66 -20.13 10.68
CA ARG A 322 -1.29 -20.39 10.20
C ARG A 322 -1.24 -20.64 8.70
N PHE A 323 -2.19 -21.42 8.18
CA PHE A 323 -2.33 -21.68 6.75
C PHE A 323 -2.53 -20.39 5.96
N ILE A 324 -3.49 -19.54 6.39
CA ILE A 324 -3.75 -18.23 5.77
C ILE A 324 -2.48 -17.36 5.78
N ASP A 325 -1.81 -17.25 6.93
CA ASP A 325 -0.60 -16.43 7.06
C ASP A 325 0.53 -16.89 6.12
N LEU A 326 0.68 -18.20 5.92
CA LEU A 326 1.70 -18.77 5.02
C LEU A 326 1.35 -18.58 3.54
N VAL A 327 0.07 -18.75 3.17
CA VAL A 327 -0.40 -18.45 1.80
C VAL A 327 -0.19 -16.97 1.48
N ARG A 328 -0.57 -16.08 2.41
CA ARG A 328 -0.39 -14.63 2.26
C ARG A 328 1.08 -14.22 2.18
N ALA A 329 1.96 -14.92 2.89
CA ALA A 329 3.40 -14.69 2.86
C ALA A 329 4.08 -15.15 1.55
N GLY A 330 3.41 -16.01 0.76
CA GLY A 330 3.89 -16.46 -0.53
C GLY A 330 3.68 -15.45 -1.67
N ASP A 331 4.30 -15.73 -2.81
CA ASP A 331 4.17 -14.93 -4.04
C ASP A 331 2.93 -15.30 -4.88
N ILE A 332 2.00 -16.07 -4.29
CA ILE A 332 0.80 -16.61 -4.95
C ILE A 332 -0.04 -15.49 -5.59
N LEU A 333 -0.23 -14.38 -4.87
CA LEU A 333 -1.10 -13.29 -5.34
C LEU A 333 -0.48 -12.53 -6.52
N ARG A 334 0.84 -12.61 -6.70
CA ARG A 334 1.53 -11.89 -7.80
C ARG A 334 1.09 -12.41 -9.17
N GLY A 335 0.95 -13.73 -9.31
CA GLY A 335 0.57 -14.38 -10.57
C GLY A 335 -0.84 -14.01 -11.06
N LEU A 336 -1.67 -13.44 -10.18
CA LEU A 336 -3.01 -12.94 -10.55
C LEU A 336 -2.99 -11.50 -11.06
N PHE A 337 -2.08 -10.66 -10.59
CA PHE A 337 -2.10 -9.23 -10.94
C PHE A 337 -1.08 -8.86 -12.01
N PHE A 338 -0.10 -9.74 -12.25
CA PHE A 338 0.93 -9.55 -13.24
C PHE A 338 0.88 -10.66 -14.27
N PRO A 339 0.82 -10.33 -15.58
CA PRO A 339 0.94 -11.33 -16.60
C PRO A 339 2.32 -11.97 -16.48
N ILE A 340 2.38 -13.31 -16.54
CA ILE A 340 3.64 -14.00 -16.83
C ILE A 340 4.03 -13.53 -18.23
N LEU A 341 4.98 -12.60 -18.29
CA LEU A 341 5.56 -12.26 -19.58
C LEU A 341 6.18 -13.52 -20.14
N PRO A 342 6.00 -13.81 -21.44
CA PRO A 342 6.71 -14.93 -22.05
C PRO A 342 8.18 -14.80 -21.70
N SER A 343 8.79 -15.88 -21.21
CA SER A 343 10.23 -15.92 -21.01
C SER A 343 10.89 -15.47 -22.30
N ASP A 344 11.88 -14.58 -22.20
CA ASP A 344 12.80 -14.29 -23.28
C ASP A 344 13.64 -15.57 -23.53
N ASP A 345 13.03 -16.58 -24.16
CA ASP A 345 13.69 -17.79 -24.67
C ASP A 345 14.20 -17.57 -26.11
#